data_AF-A0A9D5WBT2-F1
#
_entry.id   AF-A0A9D5WBT2-F1
#
_cell.length_a   1.000
_cell.length_b   1.000
_cell.length_c   1.000
_cell.angle_alpha   90.00
_cell.angle_beta   90.00
_cell.angle_gamma   90.00
#
_symmetry.space_group_name_H-M   'P 1'
#
loop_
_entity.id
_entity.type
_entity.pdbx_description
1 polymer ?
#
loop_
_entity_poly.entity_id
_entity_poly.type
_entity_poly.pdbx_seq_one_letter_code
_entity_poly.pdbx_strand_id
1 'polypeptide(L)'
;MAKKVILKIVLILLIFTIAIQIFFIKKINAIGISKGKNIAFNIATDREVAERFTSNSEDEIIMEYDAKSGITREIDMKELRKSLEKTRTNKKTNRVEPYDPLANQTYNNRLSTTETTYNPIYDLSDFPARATCRIKADVYGDTLVATGYMAGAKIVVTAAHCVMNLHDNDATFADWIAYPGYQNGSSYKGVYSGWSKIYYSPYWKSTHSPADDWCICILESDIGNTTGWLGTQSYGVNAEMDWLIVRLYGYPFSYGGGEYQRYTQGMTFNTGNYYFTSSAKTTEGFSGGPYVRASDNCVVGICHGYWTDRPNSSVGVRITQNMIDIIIENS
;
A
#
# COMPACT_ATOMS: atom_id res chain seq x y z
N MET A 1 -48.18 3.85 -53.87
CA MET A 1 -48.09 3.11 -52.60
C MET A 1 -46.72 3.22 -51.93
N ALA A 2 -45.61 3.14 -52.69
CA ALA A 2 -44.23 3.19 -52.17
C ALA A 2 -43.83 4.46 -51.38
N LYS A 3 -44.22 5.68 -51.82
CA LYS A 3 -43.83 6.94 -51.14
C LYS A 3 -44.33 7.04 -49.69
N LYS A 4 -45.55 6.56 -49.40
CA LYS A 4 -46.10 6.57 -48.03
C LYS A 4 -45.42 5.54 -47.12
N VAL A 5 -44.93 4.44 -47.67
CA VAL A 5 -44.16 3.42 -46.94
C VAL A 5 -42.76 3.93 -46.62
N ILE A 6 -42.08 4.54 -47.60
CA ILE A 6 -40.76 5.16 -47.40
C ILE A 6 -40.83 6.27 -46.35
N LEU A 7 -41.85 7.13 -46.40
CA LEU A 7 -42.03 8.20 -45.41
C LEU A 7 -42.23 7.65 -43.99
N LYS A 8 -42.97 6.55 -43.81
CA LYS A 8 -43.15 5.89 -42.52
C LYS A 8 -41.84 5.28 -42.00
N ILE A 9 -41.05 4.65 -42.86
CA ILE A 9 -39.75 4.06 -42.49
C ILE A 9 -38.78 5.16 -42.04
N VAL A 10 -38.72 6.28 -42.76
CA VAL A 10 -37.88 7.43 -42.38
C VAL A 10 -38.32 8.02 -41.03
N LEU A 11 -39.62 8.14 -40.78
CA LEU A 11 -40.12 8.65 -39.51
C LEU A 11 -39.76 7.73 -38.33
N ILE A 12 -39.86 6.41 -38.52
CA ILE A 12 -39.50 5.41 -37.50
C ILE A 12 -38.00 5.47 -37.19
N LEU A 13 -37.15 5.57 -38.23
CA LEU A 13 -35.71 5.73 -38.05
C LEU A 13 -35.35 7.02 -37.30
N LEU A 14 -36.05 8.12 -37.59
CA LEU A 14 -35.82 9.40 -36.91
C LEU A 14 -36.22 9.34 -35.43
N ILE A 15 -37.34 8.68 -35.11
CA ILE A 15 -37.77 8.49 -33.71
C ILE A 15 -36.78 7.58 -32.98
N PHE A 16 -36.25 6.56 -33.66
CA PHE A 16 -35.26 5.64 -33.08
C PHE A 16 -33.92 6.33 -32.81
N THR A 17 -33.44 7.19 -33.71
CA THR A 17 -32.21 7.97 -33.48
C THR A 17 -32.37 8.99 -32.35
N ILE A 18 -33.52 9.67 -32.27
CA ILE A 18 -33.82 10.59 -31.16
C ILE A 18 -33.91 9.82 -29.84
N ALA A 19 -34.55 8.65 -29.80
CA ALA A 19 -34.63 7.81 -28.60
C ALA A 19 -33.24 7.32 -28.14
N ILE A 20 -32.38 6.92 -29.08
CA ILE A 20 -30.98 6.55 -28.81
C ILE A 20 -30.21 7.75 -28.23
N GLN A 21 -30.33 8.94 -28.83
CA GLN A 21 -29.67 10.14 -28.33
C GLN A 21 -30.14 10.52 -26.92
N ILE A 22 -31.45 10.44 -26.64
CA ILE A 22 -32.00 10.68 -25.30
C ILE A 22 -31.50 9.63 -24.30
N PHE A 23 -31.37 8.35 -24.72
CA PHE A 23 -30.82 7.29 -23.87
C PHE A 23 -29.33 7.53 -23.54
N PHE A 24 -28.53 7.97 -24.53
CA PHE A 24 -27.13 8.36 -24.30
C PHE A 24 -26.99 9.61 -23.43
N ILE A 25 -27.83 10.64 -23.63
CA ILE A 25 -27.84 11.85 -22.80
C ILE A 25 -28.26 11.51 -21.36
N LYS A 26 -29.23 10.61 -21.16
CA LYS A 26 -29.58 10.11 -19.81
C LYS A 26 -28.46 9.30 -19.18
N LYS A 27 -27.70 8.50 -19.93
CA LYS A 27 -26.50 7.80 -19.42
C LYS A 27 -25.41 8.79 -19.02
N ILE A 28 -25.20 9.86 -19.81
CA ILE A 28 -24.22 10.92 -19.50
C ILE A 28 -24.64 11.73 -18.27
N ASN A 29 -25.94 12.03 -18.10
CA ASN A 29 -26.43 12.76 -16.93
C ASN A 29 -26.62 11.87 -15.67
N ALA A 30 -26.74 10.55 -15.83
CA ALA A 30 -26.67 9.57 -14.74
C ALA A 30 -25.22 9.27 -14.33
N ILE A 31 -24.25 9.53 -15.21
CA ILE A 31 -22.86 9.82 -14.86
C ILE A 31 -22.80 11.31 -14.50
N GLY A 32 -23.60 11.71 -13.52
CA GLY A 32 -23.20 12.84 -12.71
C GLY A 32 -21.85 12.42 -12.14
N ILE A 33 -20.76 12.99 -12.66
CA ILE A 33 -19.48 12.98 -11.98
C ILE A 33 -19.75 13.74 -10.69
N SER A 34 -20.24 13.04 -9.66
CA SER A 34 -19.85 13.38 -8.31
C SER A 34 -18.35 13.38 -8.40
N LYS A 35 -17.73 14.56 -8.28
CA LYS A 35 -16.31 14.60 -7.98
C LYS A 35 -16.16 13.72 -6.75
N GLY A 36 -15.63 12.50 -6.94
CA GLY A 36 -15.38 11.58 -5.86
C GLY A 36 -14.69 12.35 -4.76
N LYS A 37 -15.16 12.21 -3.52
CA LYS A 37 -14.49 12.89 -2.43
C LYS A 37 -13.17 12.13 -2.23
N ASN A 38 -12.05 12.84 -2.15
CA ASN A 38 -10.86 12.18 -1.64
C ASN A 38 -11.12 11.86 -0.16
N ILE A 39 -10.97 10.60 0.20
CA ILE A 39 -11.09 10.10 1.56
C ILE A 39 -9.74 9.53 2.01
N ALA A 40 -9.49 9.56 3.31
CA ALA A 40 -8.34 8.91 3.91
C ALA A 40 -8.80 8.19 5.18
N PHE A 41 -8.16 7.06 5.46
CA PHE A 41 -8.49 6.26 6.62
C PHE A 41 -7.97 6.89 7.90
N ASN A 42 -8.86 6.96 8.88
CA ASN A 42 -8.52 7.20 10.26
C ASN A 42 -8.72 5.90 11.03
N ILE A 43 -7.65 5.12 11.20
CA ILE A 43 -7.70 3.92 12.04
C ILE A 43 -7.22 4.26 13.43
N ALA A 44 -8.23 4.35 14.29
CA ALA A 44 -8.16 4.44 15.73
C ALA A 44 -8.35 3.01 16.28
N THR A 45 -7.29 2.40 16.80
CA THR A 45 -7.33 1.01 17.28
C THR A 45 -7.45 0.99 18.81
N ASP A 46 -8.27 0.09 19.34
CA ASP A 46 -8.27 -0.27 20.76
C ASP A 46 -7.34 -1.47 21.00
N ARG A 47 -6.48 -1.39 22.03
CA ARG A 47 -5.44 -2.40 22.30
C ARG A 47 -5.98 -3.81 22.57
N GLU A 48 -7.21 -3.95 23.05
CA GLU A 48 -7.84 -5.24 23.34
C GLU A 48 -8.11 -6.09 22.08
N VAL A 49 -8.12 -5.49 20.88
CA VAL A 49 -8.32 -6.17 19.58
C VAL A 49 -6.99 -6.63 18.95
N ALA A 50 -5.85 -6.23 19.52
CA ALA A 50 -4.53 -6.37 18.90
C ALA A 50 -3.82 -7.73 19.14
N GLU A 51 -4.23 -8.51 20.14
CA GLU A 51 -3.52 -9.75 20.51
C GLU A 51 -4.07 -10.98 19.78
N ARG A 52 -3.34 -11.47 18.77
CA ARG A 52 -3.42 -12.87 18.35
C ARG A 52 -2.62 -13.73 19.31
N PHE A 53 -3.28 -14.73 19.90
CA PHE A 53 -2.60 -15.88 20.51
C PHE A 53 -2.18 -16.87 19.40
N THR A 54 -1.16 -16.55 18.62
CA THR A 54 -0.49 -17.53 17.75
C THR A 54 0.95 -17.68 18.19
N SER A 55 1.29 -18.88 18.68
CA SER A 55 2.57 -19.16 19.33
C SER A 55 3.74 -19.36 18.37
N ASN A 56 3.50 -19.54 17.05
CA ASN A 56 4.55 -19.80 16.05
C ASN A 56 4.23 -19.16 14.68
N SER A 57 5.25 -18.55 14.06
CA SER A 57 5.16 -18.01 12.69
C SER A 57 4.94 -19.07 11.59
N GLU A 58 5.14 -20.36 11.90
CA GLU A 58 4.97 -21.46 10.95
C GLU A 58 3.51 -21.92 10.80
N ASP A 59 2.62 -21.48 11.69
CA ASP A 59 1.19 -21.82 11.69
C ASP A 59 0.33 -20.64 11.19
N GLU A 60 0.96 -19.58 10.68
CA GLU A 60 0.28 -18.43 10.09
C GLU A 60 -0.28 -18.80 8.71
N ILE A 61 -1.60 -18.76 8.57
CA ILE A 61 -2.28 -18.91 7.28
C ILE A 61 -2.09 -17.63 6.47
N ILE A 62 -1.60 -17.76 5.24
CA ILE A 62 -1.45 -16.66 4.29
C ILE A 62 -2.21 -17.01 3.01
N MET A 63 -2.96 -16.04 2.51
CA MET A 63 -3.72 -16.18 1.27
C MET A 63 -3.03 -15.41 0.14
N GLU A 64 -3.08 -15.97 -1.06
CA GLU A 64 -2.78 -15.28 -2.33
C GLU A 64 -4.09 -15.11 -3.11
N TYR A 65 -4.36 -13.90 -3.55
CA TYR A 65 -5.41 -13.59 -4.52
C TYR A 65 -4.77 -13.21 -5.86
N ASP A 66 -5.23 -13.82 -6.95
CA ASP A 66 -4.79 -13.55 -8.32
C ASP A 66 -5.89 -12.79 -9.08
N ALA A 67 -5.60 -11.54 -9.49
CA ALA A 67 -6.58 -10.64 -10.10
C ALA A 67 -7.07 -11.13 -11.47
N LYS A 68 -6.24 -11.87 -12.21
CA LYS A 68 -6.57 -12.35 -13.55
C LYS A 68 -7.58 -13.49 -13.50
N SER A 69 -7.39 -14.41 -12.58
CA SER A 69 -8.26 -15.58 -12.41
C SER A 69 -9.42 -15.33 -11.43
N GLY A 70 -9.28 -14.35 -10.54
CA GLY A 70 -10.21 -14.10 -9.44
C GLY A 70 -10.15 -15.18 -8.34
N ILE A 71 -9.12 -16.03 -8.35
CA ILE A 71 -9.00 -17.15 -7.41
C ILE A 71 -8.19 -16.73 -6.19
N THR A 72 -8.66 -17.13 -5.01
CA THR A 72 -7.90 -17.07 -3.77
C THR A 72 -7.43 -18.47 -3.38
N ARG A 73 -6.16 -18.62 -2.98
CA ARG A 73 -5.59 -19.87 -2.46
C ARG A 73 -4.74 -19.63 -1.22
N GLU A 74 -4.67 -20.64 -0.35
CA GLU A 74 -3.73 -20.66 0.77
C GLU A 74 -2.32 -20.97 0.27
N ILE A 75 -1.32 -20.32 0.86
CA ILE A 75 0.09 -20.55 0.57
C ILE A 75 0.69 -21.50 1.61
N ASP A 76 1.24 -22.63 1.14
CA ASP A 76 2.05 -23.50 1.98
C ASP A 76 3.43 -22.87 2.21
N MET A 77 3.57 -22.16 3.32
CA MET A 77 4.82 -21.49 3.71
C MET A 77 5.97 -22.48 3.97
N LYS A 78 5.69 -23.75 4.31
CA LYS A 78 6.73 -24.78 4.49
C LYS A 78 7.26 -25.24 3.13
N GLU A 79 6.40 -25.40 2.14
CA GLU A 79 6.81 -25.71 0.78
C GLU A 79 7.60 -24.54 0.15
N LEU A 80 7.12 -23.31 0.31
CA LEU A 80 7.78 -22.10 -0.17
C LEU A 80 9.20 -21.97 0.43
N ARG A 81 9.37 -22.17 1.73
CA ARG A 81 10.72 -22.12 2.34
C ARG A 81 11.66 -23.16 1.78
N LYS A 82 11.17 -24.39 1.57
CA LYS A 82 11.96 -25.46 0.96
C LYS A 82 12.37 -25.13 -0.48
N SER A 83 11.54 -24.43 -1.27
CA SER A 83 11.92 -23.99 -2.62
C SER A 83 13.01 -22.92 -2.57
N LEU A 84 12.90 -21.96 -1.65
CA LEU A 84 13.90 -20.90 -1.46
C LEU A 84 15.27 -21.46 -1.05
N GLU A 85 15.30 -22.42 -0.13
CA GLU A 85 16.53 -23.06 0.33
C GLU A 85 17.26 -23.84 -0.77
N LYS A 86 16.53 -24.45 -1.71
CA LYS A 86 17.13 -25.15 -2.86
C LYS A 86 17.77 -24.19 -3.85
N THR A 87 17.16 -23.02 -4.02
CA THR A 87 17.53 -22.07 -5.07
C THR A 87 18.65 -21.12 -4.59
N ARG A 88 18.73 -20.85 -3.28
CA ARG A 88 19.75 -20.00 -2.67
C ARG A 88 20.68 -20.86 -1.85
N THR A 89 21.97 -20.93 -2.23
CA THR A 89 23.02 -21.63 -1.47
C THR A 89 22.96 -21.32 0.04
N ASN A 90 22.31 -22.20 0.81
CA ASN A 90 22.32 -22.36 2.27
C ASN A 90 22.24 -21.11 3.18
N LYS A 91 21.69 -19.97 2.72
CA LYS A 91 21.52 -18.80 3.61
C LYS A 91 20.07 -18.37 3.69
N LYS A 92 19.40 -18.78 4.78
CA LYS A 92 18.16 -18.13 5.23
C LYS A 92 18.47 -16.66 5.47
N THR A 93 17.82 -15.78 4.73
CA THR A 93 17.94 -14.33 4.92
C THR A 93 16.67 -13.83 5.60
N ASN A 94 16.84 -13.02 6.63
CA ASN A 94 15.78 -12.28 7.29
C ASN A 94 15.57 -10.90 6.66
N ARG A 95 16.19 -10.65 5.49
CA ARG A 95 16.19 -9.34 4.86
C ARG A 95 16.21 -9.41 3.34
N VAL A 96 15.53 -8.44 2.74
CA VAL A 96 15.69 -8.00 1.35
C VAL A 96 16.61 -6.77 1.35
N GLU A 97 17.64 -6.79 0.52
CA GLU A 97 18.59 -5.69 0.43
C GLU A 97 17.97 -4.51 -0.36
N PRO A 98 18.25 -3.25 0.05
CA PRO A 98 17.81 -2.09 -0.70
C PRO A 98 18.48 -2.04 -2.08
N TYR A 99 17.77 -1.52 -3.07
CA TYR A 99 18.32 -1.18 -4.37
C TYR A 99 18.04 0.30 -4.66
N ASP A 100 19.11 1.05 -4.88
CA ASP A 100 19.06 2.43 -5.32
C ASP A 100 19.71 2.55 -6.70
N PRO A 101 18.93 2.69 -7.79
CA PRO A 101 19.48 2.87 -9.14
C PRO A 101 20.33 4.14 -9.30
N LEU A 102 20.28 5.07 -8.35
CA LEU A 102 21.06 6.31 -8.33
C LEU A 102 22.18 6.30 -7.27
N ALA A 103 22.50 5.18 -6.63
CA ALA A 103 23.48 5.12 -5.53
C ALA A 103 24.87 5.73 -5.86
N ASN A 104 25.28 5.67 -7.14
CA ASN A 104 26.54 6.23 -7.62
C ASN A 104 26.46 7.70 -8.03
N GLN A 105 25.29 8.33 -7.92
CA GLN A 105 25.08 9.73 -8.23
C GLN A 105 25.11 10.53 -6.92
N THR A 106 26.02 11.48 -6.83
CA THR A 106 26.15 12.34 -5.64
C THR A 106 24.98 13.32 -5.59
N TYR A 107 23.93 12.96 -4.84
CA TYR A 107 22.89 13.89 -4.45
C TYR A 107 23.17 14.45 -3.06
N ASN A 108 23.00 15.76 -2.92
CA ASN A 108 23.06 16.42 -1.62
C ASN A 108 21.81 16.02 -0.84
N ASN A 109 21.89 14.93 -0.07
CA ASN A 109 20.86 14.52 0.90
C ASN A 109 20.65 15.63 1.94
N ARG A 110 19.90 16.67 1.60
CA ARG A 110 19.44 17.70 2.52
C ARG A 110 18.04 17.33 2.99
N LEU A 111 17.95 16.25 3.76
CA LEU A 111 16.83 16.09 4.68
C LEU A 111 16.92 17.29 5.64
N SER A 112 16.01 18.25 5.48
CA SER A 112 15.98 19.46 6.31
C SER A 112 15.69 19.04 7.75
N THR A 113 16.66 19.26 8.64
CA THR A 113 16.61 18.87 10.06
C THR A 113 15.80 19.85 10.90
N THR A 114 14.90 20.64 10.31
CA THR A 114 13.97 21.42 11.11
C THR A 114 13.02 20.43 11.78
N GLU A 115 13.14 20.25 13.09
CA GLU A 115 12.34 19.36 13.95
C GLU A 115 10.85 19.75 13.94
N THR A 116 10.19 19.60 12.78
CA THR A 116 8.76 19.79 12.63
C THR A 116 8.10 18.43 12.48
N THR A 117 6.89 18.28 13.02
CA THR A 117 6.09 17.10 12.72
C THR A 117 5.65 17.18 11.26
N TYR A 118 5.75 16.08 10.50
CA TYR A 118 5.43 16.01 9.07
C TYR A 118 6.36 16.83 8.16
N ASN A 119 7.65 16.54 8.24
CA ASN A 119 8.70 17.20 7.46
C ASN A 119 8.47 17.03 5.94
N PRO A 120 8.57 18.12 5.17
CA PRO A 120 8.40 18.10 3.72
C PRO A 120 9.54 17.38 2.99
N ILE A 121 9.18 16.65 1.94
CA ILE A 121 10.11 16.10 0.96
C ILE A 121 9.99 16.95 -0.30
N TYR A 122 11.10 17.58 -0.68
CA TYR A 122 11.16 18.50 -1.81
C TYR A 122 11.76 17.86 -3.06
N ASP A 123 12.71 16.93 -2.89
CA ASP A 123 13.34 16.21 -3.99
C ASP A 123 12.90 14.75 -3.97
N LEU A 124 12.12 14.36 -4.98
CA LEU A 124 11.63 12.99 -5.13
C LEU A 124 12.66 12.05 -5.76
N SER A 125 13.82 12.57 -6.18
CA SER A 125 14.94 11.75 -6.61
C SER A 125 15.70 11.15 -5.43
N ASP A 126 15.56 11.73 -4.23
CA ASP A 126 16.19 11.25 -3.01
C ASP A 126 15.67 9.87 -2.58
N PHE A 127 16.57 9.03 -2.09
CA PHE A 127 16.22 7.75 -1.48
C PHE A 127 16.07 7.95 0.04
N PRO A 128 14.95 7.55 0.66
CA PRO A 128 13.94 6.59 0.20
C PRO A 128 12.66 7.19 -0.39
N ALA A 129 12.57 8.52 -0.53
CA ALA A 129 11.37 9.23 -1.02
C ALA A 129 10.83 8.66 -2.34
N ARG A 130 11.75 8.43 -3.28
CA ARG A 130 11.49 7.87 -4.60
C ARG A 130 10.85 6.48 -4.58
N ALA A 131 11.20 5.65 -3.59
CA ALA A 131 10.69 4.28 -3.44
C ALA A 131 9.43 4.21 -2.57
N THR A 132 8.99 5.34 -1.99
CA THR A 132 7.74 5.42 -1.23
C THR A 132 6.59 5.81 -2.17
N CYS A 133 5.53 5.01 -2.17
CA CYS A 133 4.43 5.09 -3.10
C CYS A 133 3.22 5.77 -2.48
N ARG A 134 2.58 6.66 -3.25
CA ARG A 134 1.18 7.01 -3.00
C ARG A 134 0.31 5.91 -3.60
N ILE A 135 -0.65 5.42 -2.84
CA ILE A 135 -1.68 4.51 -3.34
C ILE A 135 -2.95 5.31 -3.54
N LYS A 136 -3.55 5.16 -4.72
CA LYS A 136 -4.85 5.72 -5.07
C LYS A 136 -5.79 4.56 -5.39
N ALA A 137 -6.77 4.31 -4.52
CA ALA A 137 -7.78 3.28 -4.76
C ALA A 137 -9.12 3.90 -5.15
N ASP A 138 -9.79 3.31 -6.14
CA ASP A 138 -11.18 3.62 -6.47
C ASP A 138 -12.10 2.73 -5.61
N VAL A 139 -12.90 3.39 -4.77
CA VAL A 139 -13.86 2.73 -3.90
C VAL A 139 -15.25 3.26 -4.26
N TYR A 140 -15.88 2.64 -5.26
CA TYR A 140 -17.22 2.98 -5.78
C TYR A 140 -17.46 4.49 -6.02
N GLY A 141 -16.49 5.19 -6.61
CA GLY A 141 -16.61 6.60 -6.97
C GLY A 141 -16.00 7.57 -5.95
N ASP A 142 -15.53 7.09 -4.79
CA ASP A 142 -14.61 7.82 -3.93
C ASP A 142 -13.15 7.44 -4.21
N THR A 143 -12.23 8.35 -3.92
CA THR A 143 -10.79 8.10 -4.07
C THR A 143 -10.17 7.98 -2.69
N LEU A 144 -9.70 6.78 -2.35
CA LEU A 144 -8.88 6.59 -1.17
C LEU A 144 -7.44 6.99 -1.45
N VAL A 145 -6.84 7.78 -0.55
CA VAL A 145 -5.41 8.09 -0.56
C VAL A 145 -4.72 7.39 0.61
N ALA A 146 -3.70 6.61 0.27
CA ALA A 146 -2.88 5.87 1.20
C ALA A 146 -1.41 5.88 0.78
N THR A 147 -0.56 5.20 1.56
CA THR A 147 0.87 5.04 1.29
C THR A 147 1.21 3.55 1.14
N GLY A 148 2.22 3.26 0.33
CA GLY A 148 2.94 1.99 0.34
C GLY A 148 4.42 2.22 0.06
N TYR A 149 5.18 1.17 -0.17
CA TYR A 149 6.58 1.30 -0.60
C TYR A 149 6.99 0.17 -1.54
N MET A 150 7.94 0.46 -2.43
CA MET A 150 8.58 -0.53 -3.28
C MET A 150 9.49 -1.44 -2.45
N ALA A 151 9.27 -2.75 -2.50
CA ALA A 151 10.07 -3.78 -1.81
C ALA A 151 10.79 -4.74 -2.78
N GLY A 152 10.63 -4.52 -4.09
CA GLY A 152 11.26 -5.27 -5.17
C GLY A 152 10.91 -4.64 -6.52
N ALA A 153 11.39 -5.22 -7.62
CA ALA A 153 11.14 -4.67 -8.95
C ALA A 153 9.64 -4.51 -9.28
N LYS A 154 8.82 -5.48 -8.85
CA LYS A 154 7.37 -5.53 -9.05
C LYS A 154 6.58 -5.61 -7.73
N ILE A 155 7.14 -5.18 -6.61
CA ILE A 155 6.52 -5.45 -5.31
C ILE A 155 6.24 -4.14 -4.59
N VAL A 156 4.98 -3.92 -4.22
CA VAL A 156 4.57 -2.89 -3.27
C VAL A 156 4.08 -3.54 -2.00
N VAL A 157 4.54 -3.04 -0.85
CA VAL A 157 4.02 -3.43 0.46
C VAL A 157 3.25 -2.26 1.05
N THR A 158 2.10 -2.56 1.65
CA THR A 158 1.17 -1.58 2.23
C THR A 158 0.30 -2.25 3.30
N ALA A 159 -0.62 -1.50 3.89
CA ALA A 159 -1.62 -2.00 4.82
C ALA A 159 -2.81 -2.61 4.06
N ALA A 160 -3.49 -3.60 4.66
CA ALA A 160 -4.62 -4.28 4.01
C ALA A 160 -5.78 -3.32 3.74
N HIS A 161 -6.11 -2.49 4.72
CA HIS A 161 -7.17 -1.49 4.56
C HIS A 161 -6.87 -0.44 3.48
N CYS A 162 -5.61 -0.29 3.03
CA CYS A 162 -5.28 0.64 1.96
C CYS A 162 -5.68 0.13 0.56
N VAL A 163 -5.91 -1.18 0.43
CA VAL A 163 -6.11 -1.86 -0.87
C VAL A 163 -7.36 -2.73 -0.90
N MET A 164 -8.02 -2.91 0.25
CA MET A 164 -9.32 -3.57 0.35
C MET A 164 -10.48 -2.58 0.22
N ASN A 165 -11.65 -3.10 -0.10
CA ASN A 165 -12.83 -2.32 -0.38
C ASN A 165 -13.59 -1.97 0.90
N LEU A 166 -13.48 -0.72 1.33
CA LEU A 166 -14.14 -0.27 2.56
C LEU A 166 -15.67 -0.45 2.55
N HIS A 167 -16.30 -0.32 1.38
CA HIS A 167 -17.77 -0.34 1.28
C HIS A 167 -18.36 -1.73 1.44
N ASP A 168 -17.55 -2.79 1.36
CA ASP A 168 -17.97 -4.16 1.65
C ASP A 168 -17.32 -4.73 2.91
N ASN A 169 -16.81 -3.85 3.78
CA ASN A 169 -16.11 -4.23 5.01
C ASN A 169 -14.90 -5.12 4.72
N ASP A 170 -14.08 -4.69 3.75
CA ASP A 170 -12.84 -5.34 3.31
C ASP A 170 -13.02 -6.79 2.81
N ALA A 171 -14.23 -7.14 2.36
CA ALA A 171 -14.54 -8.45 1.81
C ALA A 171 -13.85 -8.65 0.45
N THR A 172 -13.68 -7.60 -0.35
CA THR A 172 -12.99 -7.64 -1.65
C THR A 172 -11.83 -6.65 -1.74
N PHE A 173 -11.01 -6.79 -2.78
CA PHE A 173 -9.95 -5.83 -3.09
C PHE A 173 -10.51 -4.69 -3.94
N ALA A 174 -10.07 -3.46 -3.67
CA ALA A 174 -10.35 -2.31 -4.51
C ALA A 174 -9.48 -2.35 -5.78
N ASP A 175 -9.89 -1.61 -6.81
CA ASP A 175 -8.97 -1.28 -7.91
C ASP A 175 -8.10 -0.11 -7.47
N TRP A 176 -6.78 -0.20 -7.68
CA TRP A 176 -5.84 0.80 -7.19
C TRP A 176 -4.57 0.87 -8.01
N ILE A 177 -3.92 2.05 -7.96
CA ILE A 177 -2.67 2.34 -8.65
C ILE A 177 -1.63 2.82 -7.64
N ALA A 178 -0.41 2.29 -7.75
CA ALA A 178 0.76 2.76 -7.04
C ALA A 178 1.53 3.81 -7.85
N TYR A 179 1.84 4.94 -7.19
CA TYR A 179 2.60 6.06 -7.72
C TYR A 179 3.85 6.30 -6.86
N PRO A 180 5.02 5.74 -7.23
CA PRO A 180 6.27 5.94 -6.49
C PRO A 180 6.80 7.36 -6.64
N GLY A 181 7.32 7.93 -5.54
CA GLY A 181 7.85 9.31 -5.53
C GLY A 181 6.85 10.31 -6.10
N TYR A 182 5.61 10.26 -5.64
CA TYR A 182 4.53 11.13 -6.09
C TYR A 182 4.66 12.53 -5.50
N GLN A 183 4.35 13.55 -6.29
CA GLN A 183 4.13 14.91 -5.82
C GLN A 183 3.23 15.64 -6.80
N ASN A 184 2.14 16.22 -6.29
CA ASN A 184 1.29 17.19 -6.99
C ASN A 184 0.96 16.82 -8.45
N GLY A 185 0.38 15.63 -8.64
CA GLY A 185 -0.08 15.15 -9.95
C GLY A 185 0.92 14.30 -10.75
N SER A 186 2.16 14.14 -10.31
CA SER A 186 3.16 13.32 -11.02
C SER A 186 3.90 12.37 -10.09
N SER A 187 4.12 11.14 -10.54
CA SER A 187 5.10 10.22 -9.95
C SER A 187 6.52 10.49 -10.46
N TYR A 188 7.51 9.91 -9.80
CA TYR A 188 8.91 10.00 -10.22
C TYR A 188 9.06 9.42 -11.63
N LYS A 189 9.58 10.23 -12.57
CA LYS A 189 9.68 9.90 -14.01
C LYS A 189 8.36 9.46 -14.66
N GLY A 190 7.21 9.76 -14.04
CA GLY A 190 5.89 9.43 -14.57
C GLY A 190 5.53 7.93 -14.55
N VAL A 191 6.27 7.09 -13.82
CA VAL A 191 5.96 5.65 -13.74
C VAL A 191 4.85 5.37 -12.72
N TYR A 192 3.98 4.42 -13.00
CA TYR A 192 2.92 3.95 -12.10
C TYR A 192 2.51 2.53 -12.50
N SER A 193 1.84 1.81 -11.61
CA SER A 193 1.37 0.46 -11.92
C SER A 193 0.13 0.10 -11.12
N GLY A 194 -0.77 -0.66 -11.74
CA GLY A 194 -1.77 -1.45 -11.03
C GLY A 194 -1.15 -2.72 -10.46
N TRP A 195 -1.98 -3.71 -10.16
CA TRP A 195 -1.57 -4.93 -9.48
C TRP A 195 -2.17 -6.18 -10.12
N SER A 196 -1.49 -7.30 -9.91
CA SER A 196 -1.83 -8.61 -10.48
C SER A 196 -2.08 -9.67 -9.42
N LYS A 197 -1.43 -9.57 -8.26
CA LYS A 197 -1.63 -10.47 -7.12
C LYS A 197 -1.50 -9.74 -5.80
N ILE A 198 -2.18 -10.24 -4.77
CA ILE A 198 -2.05 -9.75 -3.39
C ILE A 198 -1.89 -10.94 -2.45
N TYR A 199 -0.87 -10.88 -1.59
CA TYR A 199 -0.70 -11.76 -0.43
C TYR A 199 -1.14 -11.03 0.83
N TYR A 200 -1.93 -11.70 1.68
CA TYR A 200 -2.53 -11.09 2.87
C TYR A 200 -2.84 -12.11 3.96
N SER A 201 -3.02 -11.64 5.20
CA SER A 201 -3.55 -12.43 6.30
C SER A 201 -5.08 -12.56 6.17
N PRO A 202 -5.67 -13.77 6.12
CA PRO A 202 -7.12 -13.93 6.06
C PRO A 202 -7.83 -13.40 7.30
N TYR A 203 -7.11 -13.24 8.40
CA TYR A 203 -7.65 -12.76 9.68
C TYR A 203 -7.98 -11.27 9.66
N TRP A 204 -7.36 -10.47 8.79
CA TRP A 204 -7.70 -9.05 8.63
C TRP A 204 -9.21 -8.86 8.42
N LYS A 205 -9.80 -9.66 7.51
CA LYS A 205 -11.21 -9.55 7.14
C LYS A 205 -12.19 -9.79 8.29
N SER A 206 -11.77 -10.51 9.33
CA SER A 206 -12.62 -10.83 10.49
C SER A 206 -12.27 -10.02 11.73
N THR A 207 -10.99 -9.65 11.92
CA THR A 207 -10.52 -9.03 13.16
C THR A 207 -10.23 -7.54 13.01
N HIS A 208 -9.87 -7.07 11.81
CA HIS A 208 -9.29 -5.75 11.56
C HIS A 208 -8.12 -5.43 12.52
N SER A 209 -7.40 -6.46 12.96
CA SER A 209 -6.31 -6.33 13.91
C SER A 209 -5.08 -5.70 13.25
N PRO A 210 -4.33 -4.83 13.95
CA PRO A 210 -3.05 -4.33 13.45
C PRO A 210 -2.07 -5.45 13.10
N ALA A 211 -2.15 -6.61 13.74
CA ALA A 211 -1.30 -7.76 13.45
C ALA A 211 -1.46 -8.28 12.01
N ASP A 212 -2.64 -8.07 11.42
CA ASP A 212 -3.05 -8.62 10.14
C ASP A 212 -3.17 -7.55 9.04
N ASP A 213 -2.96 -6.28 9.38
CA ASP A 213 -3.16 -5.15 8.48
C ASP A 213 -1.99 -4.93 7.52
N TRP A 214 -1.75 -5.91 6.67
CA TRP A 214 -0.67 -5.88 5.69
C TRP A 214 -1.09 -6.57 4.39
N CYS A 215 -0.53 -6.07 3.30
CA CYS A 215 -0.62 -6.68 1.99
C CYS A 215 0.73 -6.57 1.27
N ILE A 216 1.15 -7.67 0.63
CA ILE A 216 2.25 -7.68 -0.33
C ILE A 216 1.62 -7.80 -1.71
N CYS A 217 1.80 -6.76 -2.52
CA CYS A 217 1.12 -6.61 -3.80
C CYS A 217 2.12 -6.77 -4.95
N ILE A 218 1.86 -7.71 -5.86
CA ILE A 218 2.65 -7.91 -7.07
C ILE A 218 2.07 -7.03 -8.18
N LEU A 219 2.87 -6.09 -8.65
CA LEU A 219 2.53 -5.12 -9.69
C LEU A 219 2.56 -5.74 -11.08
N GLU A 220 1.82 -5.14 -12.00
CA GLU A 220 1.80 -5.55 -13.41
C GLU A 220 3.11 -5.18 -14.13
N SER A 221 3.76 -4.09 -13.72
CA SER A 221 5.00 -3.57 -14.29
C SER A 221 6.12 -3.43 -13.25
N ASP A 222 7.37 -3.54 -13.72
CA ASP A 222 8.61 -3.50 -12.93
C ASP A 222 9.09 -2.07 -12.61
N ILE A 223 8.18 -1.22 -12.14
CA ILE A 223 8.49 0.19 -11.83
C ILE A 223 9.60 0.36 -10.78
N GLY A 224 9.84 -0.66 -9.95
CA GLY A 224 10.94 -0.72 -8.98
C GLY A 224 12.33 -0.66 -9.62
N ASN A 225 12.49 -1.09 -10.87
CA ASN A 225 13.76 -0.92 -11.60
C ASN A 225 14.08 0.56 -11.86
N THR A 226 13.05 1.41 -11.95
CA THR A 226 13.21 2.86 -12.16
C THR A 226 13.37 3.62 -10.85
N THR A 227 12.64 3.21 -9.81
CA THR A 227 12.56 3.94 -8.54
C THR A 227 13.51 3.41 -7.48
N GLY A 228 14.05 2.21 -7.67
CA GLY A 228 14.62 1.45 -6.58
C GLY A 228 13.55 0.86 -5.66
N TRP A 229 14.01 0.14 -4.64
CA TRP A 229 13.18 -0.39 -3.57
C TRP A 229 13.91 -0.35 -2.23
N LEU A 230 13.14 -0.25 -1.16
CA LEU A 230 13.65 -0.26 0.19
C LEU A 230 14.07 -1.65 0.61
N GLY A 231 15.14 -1.71 1.40
CA GLY A 231 15.46 -2.94 2.11
C GLY A 231 14.33 -3.23 3.09
N THR A 232 14.03 -4.49 3.35
CA THR A 232 12.94 -4.89 4.25
C THR A 232 13.47 -5.98 5.15
N GLN A 233 13.27 -5.88 6.46
CA GLN A 233 13.89 -6.81 7.42
C GLN A 233 12.90 -7.31 8.47
N SER A 234 12.90 -8.63 8.68
CA SER A 234 12.30 -9.29 9.82
C SER A 234 13.31 -9.44 10.97
N TYR A 235 12.76 -9.54 12.18
CA TYR A 235 13.53 -9.70 13.42
C TYR A 235 13.15 -10.98 14.13
N GLY A 236 14.12 -11.62 14.78
CA GLY A 236 13.92 -12.89 15.47
C GLY A 236 13.33 -12.72 16.86
N VAL A 237 13.67 -11.62 17.55
CA VAL A 237 13.19 -11.35 18.91
C VAL A 237 12.67 -9.92 19.04
N ASN A 238 11.66 -9.72 19.90
CA ASN A 238 10.98 -8.42 20.03
C ASN A 238 11.91 -7.30 20.50
N ALA A 239 12.84 -7.63 21.40
CA ALA A 239 13.79 -6.67 21.96
C ALA A 239 14.76 -6.08 20.93
N GLU A 240 15.00 -6.75 19.78
CA GLU A 240 15.81 -6.19 18.69
C GLU A 240 15.15 -5.02 17.99
N MET A 241 13.82 -4.91 18.13
CA MET A 241 13.03 -3.83 17.53
C MET A 241 12.71 -2.71 18.49
N ASP A 242 12.88 -2.86 19.79
CA ASP A 242 12.66 -1.74 20.71
C ASP A 242 13.76 -0.69 20.55
N TRP A 243 13.34 0.58 20.56
CA TRP A 243 14.19 1.77 20.47
C TRP A 243 14.94 1.95 19.13
N LEU A 244 14.50 1.28 18.06
CA LEU A 244 15.02 1.59 16.73
C LEU A 244 14.60 3.00 16.33
N ILE A 245 15.58 3.81 15.92
CA ILE A 245 15.31 5.12 15.34
C ILE A 245 14.74 4.90 13.93
N VAL A 246 13.52 5.38 13.71
CA VAL A 246 12.79 5.21 12.45
C VAL A 246 12.32 6.54 11.90
N ARG A 247 12.20 6.58 10.57
CA ARG A 247 11.49 7.60 9.81
C ARG A 247 10.22 6.96 9.26
N LEU A 248 9.06 7.52 9.56
CA LEU A 248 7.81 7.10 8.92
C LEU A 248 7.58 7.99 7.71
N TYR A 249 7.48 7.41 6.51
CA TYR A 249 7.20 8.12 5.26
C TYR A 249 5.75 7.93 4.83
N GLY A 250 5.15 8.94 4.22
CA GLY A 250 3.82 8.81 3.62
C GLY A 250 3.23 10.07 3.03
N TYR A 251 1.96 9.97 2.66
CA TYR A 251 1.19 10.99 1.94
C TYR A 251 0.03 11.49 2.81
N PRO A 252 0.30 12.30 3.84
CA PRO A 252 -0.73 12.74 4.77
C PRO A 252 -1.83 13.56 4.07
N PHE A 253 -3.06 13.21 4.35
CA PHE A 253 -4.25 13.84 3.77
C PHE A 253 -4.34 15.33 4.11
N SER A 254 -3.93 15.69 5.34
CA SER A 254 -3.89 17.08 5.82
C SER A 254 -2.99 18.01 5.00
N TYR A 255 -2.13 17.46 4.13
CA TYR A 255 -1.26 18.24 3.24
C TYR A 255 -1.64 18.02 1.78
N GLY A 256 -2.49 18.92 1.29
CA GLY A 256 -2.94 18.92 -0.11
C GLY A 256 -3.80 17.71 -0.49
N GLY A 257 -4.45 17.02 0.46
CA GLY A 257 -5.22 15.81 0.17
C GLY A 257 -4.35 14.59 -0.13
N GLY A 258 -3.15 14.53 0.45
CA GLY A 258 -2.16 13.48 0.18
C GLY A 258 -1.42 13.68 -1.15
N GLU A 259 -1.39 14.91 -1.64
CA GLU A 259 -0.64 15.28 -2.85
C GLU A 259 0.85 15.51 -2.59
N TYR A 260 1.24 15.64 -1.32
CA TYR A 260 2.61 15.94 -0.93
C TYR A 260 3.18 14.89 0.02
N GLN A 261 4.32 14.32 -0.36
CA GLN A 261 5.02 13.36 0.48
C GLN A 261 5.67 14.04 1.69
N ARG A 262 5.55 13.41 2.87
CA ARG A 262 6.12 13.86 4.13
C ARG A 262 6.79 12.71 4.86
N TYR A 263 7.65 13.05 5.83
CA TYR A 263 8.13 12.08 6.81
C TYR A 263 8.05 12.61 8.24
N THR A 264 7.98 11.69 9.19
CA THR A 264 8.15 11.96 10.62
C THR A 264 9.28 11.11 11.18
N GLN A 265 9.77 11.45 12.37
CA GLN A 265 10.84 10.73 13.05
C GLN A 265 10.39 10.31 14.43
N GLY A 266 10.89 9.17 14.88
CA GLY A 266 10.65 8.66 16.21
C GLY A 266 11.40 7.36 16.47
N MET A 267 10.93 6.64 17.47
CA MET A 267 11.47 5.35 17.87
C MET A 267 10.34 4.33 17.99
N THR A 268 10.65 3.07 17.75
CA THR A 268 9.77 1.93 18.04
C THR A 268 9.87 1.54 19.51
N PHE A 269 8.79 1.00 20.09
CA PHE A 269 8.72 0.48 21.46
C PHE A 269 7.46 -0.38 21.66
N ASN A 270 7.37 -1.10 22.78
CA ASN A 270 6.29 -2.06 23.06
C ASN A 270 6.12 -3.05 21.89
N THR A 271 7.23 -3.63 21.43
CA THR A 271 7.22 -4.55 20.29
C THR A 271 6.61 -5.90 20.68
N GLY A 272 5.56 -6.30 19.98
CA GLY A 272 4.98 -7.64 20.01
C GLY A 272 5.44 -8.50 18.82
N ASN A 273 4.83 -9.68 18.68
CA ASN A 273 5.20 -10.62 17.62
C ASN A 273 4.85 -10.10 16.21
N TYR A 274 3.76 -9.34 16.10
CA TYR A 274 3.19 -8.92 14.81
C TYR A 274 2.98 -7.41 14.67
N TYR A 275 3.13 -6.65 15.75
CA TYR A 275 2.98 -5.19 15.72
C TYR A 275 3.89 -4.54 16.76
N PHE A 276 4.07 -3.23 16.66
CA PHE A 276 4.77 -2.40 17.62
C PHE A 276 4.12 -1.03 17.73
N THR A 277 4.49 -0.28 18.76
CA THR A 277 4.14 1.14 18.89
C THR A 277 5.33 2.01 18.45
N SER A 278 5.07 3.20 17.91
CA SER A 278 6.12 4.18 17.62
C SER A 278 5.76 5.59 18.06
N SER A 279 6.79 6.39 18.37
CA SER A 279 6.66 7.82 18.64
C SER A 279 6.68 8.67 17.37
N ALA A 280 7.01 8.08 16.22
CA ALA A 280 6.91 8.74 14.93
C ALA A 280 5.45 9.09 14.65
N LYS A 281 5.14 10.38 14.53
CA LYS A 281 3.75 10.82 14.38
C LYS A 281 3.18 10.35 13.05
N THR A 282 1.93 9.90 13.10
CA THR A 282 1.15 9.52 11.92
C THR A 282 -0.11 10.37 11.83
N THR A 283 -0.77 10.35 10.69
CA THR A 283 -2.10 10.93 10.45
C THR A 283 -2.70 10.23 9.23
N GLU A 284 -3.97 10.52 8.93
CA GLU A 284 -4.67 10.02 7.76
C GLU A 284 -3.80 10.13 6.50
N GLY A 285 -3.74 9.06 5.70
CA GLY A 285 -2.91 8.98 4.49
C GLY A 285 -1.49 8.43 4.70
N PHE A 286 -0.96 8.41 5.93
CA PHE A 286 0.27 7.65 6.23
C PHE A 286 0.06 6.14 6.30
N SER A 287 -1.19 5.68 6.40
CA SER A 287 -1.55 4.27 6.37
C SER A 287 -0.85 3.51 5.23
N GLY A 288 -0.28 2.36 5.55
CA GLY A 288 0.54 1.53 4.68
C GLY A 288 1.98 2.05 4.45
N GLY A 289 2.32 3.22 4.99
CA GLY A 289 3.63 3.82 4.85
C GLY A 289 4.74 3.09 5.61
N PRO A 290 5.99 3.12 5.12
CA PRO A 290 7.08 2.38 5.73
C PRO A 290 7.64 3.09 6.97
N TYR A 291 7.84 2.33 8.05
CA TYR A 291 8.79 2.71 9.11
C TYR A 291 10.19 2.30 8.68
N VAL A 292 10.95 3.27 8.20
CA VAL A 292 12.30 3.10 7.67
C VAL A 292 13.32 3.35 8.77
N ARG A 293 14.10 2.33 9.13
CA ARG A 293 15.21 2.43 10.08
C ARG A 293 16.24 3.42 9.59
N ALA A 294 16.60 4.35 10.46
CA ALA A 294 17.35 5.53 10.07
C ALA A 294 18.80 5.26 9.68
N SER A 295 19.36 4.13 10.12
CA SER A 295 20.77 3.74 9.93
C SER A 295 21.09 3.24 8.54
N ASP A 296 20.14 2.61 7.85
CA ASP A 296 20.43 1.83 6.64
C ASP A 296 19.24 1.71 5.67
N ASN A 297 18.19 2.51 5.87
CA ASN A 297 17.00 2.56 5.02
C ASN A 297 16.24 1.23 4.89
N CYS A 298 16.29 0.38 5.92
CA CYS A 298 15.47 -0.82 5.99
C CYS A 298 14.09 -0.55 6.58
N VAL A 299 13.05 -1.05 5.95
CA VAL A 299 11.71 -1.09 6.52
C VAL A 299 11.65 -2.16 7.60
N VAL A 300 11.15 -1.76 8.77
CA VAL A 300 10.93 -2.64 9.94
C VAL A 300 9.46 -2.82 10.26
N GLY A 301 8.59 -2.01 9.64
CA GLY A 301 7.15 -2.14 9.74
C GLY A 301 6.36 -1.27 8.79
N ILE A 302 5.05 -1.48 8.80
CA ILE A 302 4.04 -0.83 7.94
C ILE A 302 3.10 -0.03 8.85
N CYS A 303 2.80 1.22 8.52
CA CYS A 303 1.89 2.04 9.31
C CYS A 303 0.46 1.53 9.23
N HIS A 304 -0.10 1.13 10.37
CA HIS A 304 -1.52 0.78 10.50
C HIS A 304 -2.35 2.04 10.77
N GLY A 305 -1.99 2.79 11.80
CA GLY A 305 -2.79 3.89 12.35
C GLY A 305 -2.24 4.37 13.67
N TYR A 306 -3.11 4.72 14.62
CA TYR A 306 -2.72 5.17 15.97
C TYR A 306 -3.62 4.59 17.07
N TRP A 307 -3.07 4.52 18.30
CA TRP A 307 -3.85 4.13 19.48
C TRP A 307 -4.74 5.29 19.97
N THR A 308 -5.97 4.98 20.38
CA THR A 308 -6.95 5.94 20.92
C THR A 308 -6.66 6.40 22.36
N ASP A 309 -5.95 5.57 23.13
CA ASP A 309 -5.94 5.60 24.60
C ASP A 309 -4.75 6.35 25.24
N ARG A 310 -3.76 6.81 24.46
CA ARG A 310 -2.52 7.46 24.95
C ARG A 310 -2.04 8.53 23.96
N PRO A 311 -1.23 9.53 24.36
CA PRO A 311 -0.90 10.64 23.44
C PRO A 311 -0.28 10.13 22.13
N ASN A 312 -0.88 10.54 21.00
CA ASN A 312 -0.55 10.26 19.59
C ASN A 312 0.68 9.37 19.35
N SER A 313 0.56 8.08 19.65
CA SER A 313 1.56 7.07 19.29
C SER A 313 1.02 6.26 18.13
N SER A 314 1.86 6.07 17.12
CA SER A 314 1.46 5.33 15.93
C SER A 314 1.62 3.84 16.16
N VAL A 315 0.86 3.06 15.41
CA VAL A 315 0.92 1.59 15.40
C VAL A 315 1.56 1.17 14.09
N GLY A 316 2.50 0.23 14.19
CA GLY A 316 3.13 -0.39 13.04
C GLY A 316 2.91 -1.89 13.04
N VAL A 317 2.52 -2.43 11.90
CA VAL A 317 2.60 -3.87 11.63
C VAL A 317 4.06 -4.24 11.48
N ARG A 318 4.51 -5.27 12.19
CA ARG A 318 5.89 -5.75 12.15
C ARG A 318 6.12 -6.58 10.91
N ILE A 319 7.25 -6.36 10.24
CA ILE A 319 7.69 -7.24 9.16
C ILE A 319 8.04 -8.62 9.74
N THR A 320 7.34 -9.67 9.27
CA THR A 320 7.57 -11.05 9.68
C THR A 320 8.48 -11.80 8.70
N GLN A 321 9.02 -12.94 9.11
CA GLN A 321 9.79 -13.79 8.19
C GLN A 321 8.93 -14.29 7.03
N ASN A 322 7.64 -14.59 7.26
CA ASN A 322 6.74 -14.99 6.18
C ASN A 322 6.65 -13.91 5.09
N MET A 323 6.57 -12.64 5.48
CA MET A 323 6.58 -11.53 4.51
C MET A 323 7.89 -11.47 3.72
N ILE A 324 9.03 -11.64 4.39
CA ILE A 324 10.35 -11.67 3.73
C ILE A 324 10.43 -12.81 2.72
N ASP A 325 9.98 -14.01 3.10
CA ASP A 325 9.99 -15.18 2.23
C ASP A 325 9.12 -14.95 0.98
N ILE A 326 7.94 -14.34 1.13
CA ILE A 326 7.05 -13.99 0.00
C ILE A 326 7.66 -12.93 -0.91
N ILE A 327 8.25 -11.88 -0.34
CA ILE A 327 8.92 -10.83 -1.14
C ILE A 327 10.05 -11.48 -1.96
N ILE A 328 10.86 -12.34 -1.34
CA ILE A 328 11.98 -13.03 -1.97
C ILE A 328 11.53 -13.94 -3.11
N GLU A 329 10.46 -14.72 -2.92
CA GLU A 329 9.91 -15.62 -3.94
C GLU A 329 9.45 -14.86 -5.19
N ASN A 330 9.02 -13.61 -5.02
CA ASN A 330 8.47 -12.78 -6.10
C ASN A 330 9.44 -11.69 -6.61
N SER A 331 10.69 -11.64 -6.10
CA SER A 331 11.67 -10.59 -6.41
C SER A 331 12.40 -10.79 -7.73
#